data_AF-A0A060BMS7-F1
#
_entry.id   AF-A0A060BMS7-F1
#
_cell.length_a   1.000
_cell.length_b   1.000
_cell.length_c   1.000
_cell.angle_alpha   90.00
_cell.angle_beta   90.00
_cell.angle_gamma   90.00
#
_symmetry.space_group_name_H-M   'P 1'
#
loop_
_entity.id
_entity.type
_entity.pdbx_description
1 polymer ?
#
loop_
_entity_poly.entity_id
_entity_poly.type
_entity_poly.pdbx_seq_one_letter_code
_entity_poly.pdbx_strand_id
1 'polypeptide(L)'
;FGFNSSFDLPLVSGKSTYPTNISNDLAATALTGFGQGNVRATPLQMAMVSAGVANDGTVMYPRMIDRITGADLSVIKEFDNQVYSKVLDHDLDSQLVQMMVDDVEASGGAASNAAIPGVQVAGKTGTAQNGEDQPYTL
;
A
#
# COMPACT_ATOMS: atom_id res chain seq x y z
N PHE A 1 7.62 -0.12 -3.97
CA PHE A 1 6.35 -0.59 -3.39
C PHE A 1 5.73 -1.80 -4.10
N GLY A 2 5.92 -2.01 -5.41
CA GLY A 2 5.46 -3.24 -6.09
C GLY A 2 4.60 -3.01 -7.34
N PHE A 3 4.22 -1.76 -7.64
CA PHE A 3 3.52 -1.43 -8.88
C PHE A 3 4.27 -1.98 -10.10
N ASN A 4 3.50 -2.39 -11.10
CA ASN A 4 3.99 -3.06 -12.32
C ASN A 4 4.58 -4.46 -12.11
N SER A 5 4.50 -5.04 -10.91
CA SER A 5 4.90 -6.42 -10.60
C SER A 5 3.69 -7.32 -10.30
N SER A 6 3.86 -8.62 -10.46
CA SER A 6 2.88 -9.64 -10.03
C SER A 6 3.48 -10.48 -8.92
N PHE A 7 2.64 -11.02 -8.05
CA PHE A 7 3.05 -11.79 -6.88
C PHE A 7 2.44 -13.19 -6.94
N ASP A 8 3.23 -14.21 -6.60
CA ASP A 8 2.76 -15.59 -6.54
C ASP A 8 2.11 -15.85 -5.19
N LEU A 9 0.79 -16.05 -5.22
CA LEU A 9 -0.07 -16.13 -4.06
C LEU A 9 -1.16 -17.18 -4.31
N PRO A 10 -1.60 -17.91 -3.27
CA PRO A 10 -2.74 -18.84 -3.38
C PRO A 10 -4.06 -18.22 -3.86
N LEU A 11 -4.17 -16.89 -3.78
CA LEU A 11 -5.29 -16.13 -4.31
C LEU A 11 -4.82 -15.27 -5.48
N VAL A 12 -5.66 -15.19 -6.51
CA VAL A 12 -5.37 -14.38 -7.69
C VAL A 12 -5.50 -12.90 -7.31
N SER A 13 -4.42 -12.15 -7.44
CA SER A 13 -4.43 -10.69 -7.44
C SER A 13 -4.06 -10.18 -8.82
N GLY A 14 -4.81 -9.19 -9.31
CA GLY A 14 -4.42 -8.44 -10.50
C GLY A 14 -3.09 -7.69 -10.29
N LYS A 15 -2.44 -7.34 -11.39
CA LYS A 15 -1.27 -6.47 -11.39
C LYS A 15 -1.70 -5.01 -11.25
N SER A 16 -1.21 -4.35 -10.20
CA SER A 16 -1.29 -2.88 -10.07
C SER A 16 -0.38 -2.21 -11.09
N THR A 17 -0.82 -1.11 -11.67
CA THR A 17 -0.12 -0.42 -12.75
C THR A 17 0.16 1.03 -12.40
N TYR A 18 1.37 1.47 -12.72
CA TYR A 18 1.77 2.87 -12.71
C TYR A 18 2.39 3.19 -14.08
N PRO A 19 1.98 4.27 -14.76
CA PRO A 19 2.44 4.54 -16.12
C PRO A 19 3.95 4.83 -16.15
N THR A 20 4.63 4.28 -17.14
CA THR A 20 6.07 4.50 -17.36
C THR A 20 6.28 5.59 -18.42
N ASN A 21 7.46 6.23 -18.40
CA ASN A 21 7.86 7.24 -19.38
C ASN A 21 7.00 8.52 -19.43
N ILE A 22 6.41 8.92 -18.31
CA ILE A 22 5.59 10.14 -18.21
C ILE A 22 6.39 11.41 -17.89
N SER A 23 7.72 11.33 -17.77
CA SER A 23 8.55 12.45 -17.30
C SER A 23 8.47 13.72 -18.17
N ASN A 24 8.11 13.58 -19.45
CA ASN A 24 7.91 14.71 -20.37
C ASN A 24 6.42 15.11 -20.53
N ASP A 25 5.51 14.38 -19.88
CA ASP A 25 4.08 14.66 -19.84
C ASP A 25 3.73 15.20 -18.45
N LEU A 26 3.74 16.54 -18.35
CA LEU A 26 3.46 17.24 -17.10
C LEU A 26 2.03 16.99 -16.61
N ALA A 27 1.07 16.84 -17.52
CA ALA A 27 -0.32 16.60 -17.16
C ALA A 27 -0.48 15.20 -16.58
N ALA A 28 0.10 14.18 -17.22
CA ALA A 28 0.11 12.83 -16.68
C ALA A 28 0.83 12.76 -15.33
N THR A 29 1.99 13.42 -15.19
CA THR A 29 2.73 13.49 -13.92
C THR A 29 1.90 14.12 -12.81
N ALA A 30 1.21 15.23 -13.10
CA ALA A 30 0.31 15.87 -12.15
C ALA A 30 -0.83 14.95 -11.74
N LEU A 31 -1.53 14.33 -12.71
CA LEU A 31 -2.63 13.41 -12.44
C LEU A 31 -2.19 12.22 -11.58
N THR A 32 -1.08 11.58 -11.94
CA THR A 32 -0.59 10.41 -11.19
C THR A 32 -0.11 10.77 -9.79
N GLY A 33 0.38 11.99 -9.59
CA GLY A 33 0.90 12.46 -8.30
C GLY A 33 -0.13 12.47 -7.17
N PHE A 34 -1.42 12.60 -7.48
CA PHE A 34 -2.52 12.50 -6.50
C PHE A 34 -3.40 11.27 -6.70
N GLY A 35 -2.92 10.27 -7.47
CA GLY A 35 -3.60 8.98 -7.65
C GLY A 35 -4.65 8.95 -8.77
N GLN A 36 -4.64 9.90 -9.70
CA GLN A 36 -5.54 9.95 -10.86
C GLN A 36 -4.84 9.59 -12.18
N GLY A 37 -5.63 9.41 -13.23
CA GLY A 37 -5.15 9.03 -14.56
C GLY A 37 -4.93 7.52 -14.66
N ASN A 38 -3.80 7.10 -15.25
CA ASN A 38 -3.52 5.69 -15.52
C ASN A 38 -2.84 4.94 -14.36
N VAL A 39 -3.07 5.37 -13.12
CA VAL A 39 -2.65 4.66 -11.91
C VAL A 39 -3.76 3.73 -11.46
N ARG A 40 -3.46 2.44 -11.29
CA ARG A 40 -4.43 1.46 -10.79
C ARG A 40 -3.79 0.60 -9.73
N ALA A 41 -4.38 0.59 -8.53
CA ALA A 41 -3.91 -0.22 -7.42
C ALA A 41 -4.94 -1.29 -7.06
N THR A 42 -4.47 -2.51 -6.78
CA THR A 42 -5.27 -3.53 -6.10
C THR A 42 -5.21 -3.31 -4.58
N PRO A 43 -6.19 -3.83 -3.83
CA PRO A 43 -6.13 -3.82 -2.36
C PRO A 43 -4.84 -4.43 -1.82
N LEU A 44 -4.35 -5.53 -2.43
CA LEU A 44 -3.06 -6.13 -2.08
C LEU A 44 -1.91 -5.13 -2.22
N GLN A 45 -1.86 -4.39 -3.33
CA GLN A 45 -0.79 -3.41 -3.55
C GLN A 45 -0.83 -2.28 -2.53
N MET A 46 -2.02 -1.80 -2.16
CA MET A 46 -2.14 -0.77 -1.14
C MET A 46 -1.79 -1.30 0.25
N ALA A 47 -2.15 -2.54 0.58
CA ALA A 47 -1.68 -3.20 1.80
C ALA A 47 -0.15 -3.29 1.85
N MET A 48 0.51 -3.61 0.73
CA MET A 48 1.98 -3.61 0.65
C MET A 48 2.58 -2.21 0.81
N VAL A 49 1.92 -1.16 0.31
CA VAL A 49 2.36 0.23 0.50
C VAL A 49 2.30 0.59 1.99
N SER A 50 1.13 0.40 2.62
CA SER A 50 0.94 0.68 4.04
C SER A 50 1.87 -0.14 4.93
N ALA A 51 2.04 -1.44 4.64
CA ALA A 51 2.95 -2.30 5.39
C ALA A 51 4.42 -1.89 5.22
N GLY A 52 4.81 -1.40 4.04
CA GLY A 52 6.16 -0.89 3.80
C GLY A 52 6.47 0.35 4.62
N VAL A 53 5.52 1.29 4.68
CA VAL A 53 5.62 2.50 5.52
C VAL A 53 5.58 2.16 7.01
N ALA A 54 4.79 1.16 7.41
CA ALA A 54 4.79 0.69 8.80
C ALA A 54 6.05 -0.10 9.20
N ASN A 55 6.94 -0.41 8.26
CA ASN A 55 8.12 -1.26 8.43
C ASN A 55 9.41 -0.53 8.03
N ASP A 56 9.53 0.72 8.49
CA ASP A 56 10.67 1.60 8.29
C ASP A 56 11.06 1.76 6.81
N GLY A 57 10.09 1.84 5.91
CA GLY A 57 10.33 1.91 4.46
C GLY A 57 10.77 0.60 3.82
N THR A 58 10.63 -0.55 4.48
CA THR A 58 10.99 -1.88 3.96
C THR A 58 9.75 -2.66 3.54
N VAL A 59 9.57 -2.86 2.23
CA VAL A 59 8.46 -3.64 1.69
C VAL A 59 8.81 -5.12 1.70
N MET A 60 7.98 -5.92 2.34
CA MET A 60 8.10 -7.39 2.36
C MET A 60 7.41 -8.01 1.15
N TYR A 61 7.92 -9.15 0.68
CA TYR A 61 7.22 -9.97 -0.30
C TYR A 61 5.93 -10.51 0.34
N PRO A 62 4.75 -10.32 -0.28
CA PRO A 62 3.50 -10.73 0.34
C PRO A 62 3.42 -12.25 0.45
N ARG A 63 2.93 -12.75 1.58
CA ARG A 63 2.82 -14.18 1.89
C ARG A 63 1.48 -14.47 2.54
N MET A 64 0.86 -15.60 2.16
CA MET A 64 -0.39 -16.08 2.77
C MET A 64 -0.31 -17.50 3.32
N ILE A 65 0.78 -18.22 3.06
CA ILE A 65 1.00 -19.56 3.60
C ILE A 65 2.10 -19.47 4.65
N ASP A 66 1.78 -19.85 5.88
CA ASP A 66 2.77 -19.96 6.97
C ASP A 66 3.68 -21.18 6.77
N ARG A 67 3.04 -22.34 6.72
CA ARG A 67 3.65 -23.66 6.56
C ARG A 67 2.66 -24.64 5.96
N ILE A 68 3.15 -25.78 5.50
CA ILE A 68 2.37 -26.93 5.06
C ILE A 68 2.65 -28.08 6.03
N THR A 69 1.61 -28.70 6.56
CA THR A 69 1.73 -29.83 7.49
C THR A 69 1.13 -31.11 6.93
N GLY A 70 1.71 -32.25 7.32
CA GLY A 70 1.17 -33.58 7.05
C GLY A 70 -0.02 -33.93 7.93
N ALA A 71 -0.66 -35.06 7.66
CA ALA A 71 -1.76 -35.59 8.46
C ALA A 71 -1.33 -35.95 9.90
N ASP A 72 -0.05 -36.21 10.11
CA ASP A 72 0.58 -36.46 11.40
C ASP A 72 1.06 -35.17 12.11
N LEU A 73 0.69 -33.99 11.56
CA LEU A 73 1.11 -32.66 12.02
C LEU A 73 2.60 -32.35 11.85
N SER A 74 3.37 -33.21 11.16
CA SER A 74 4.75 -32.90 10.80
C SER A 74 4.80 -31.71 9.83
N VAL A 75 5.80 -30.84 9.98
CA VAL A 75 6.01 -29.71 9.05
C VAL A 75 6.67 -30.25 7.78
N ILE A 76 5.97 -30.17 6.65
CA ILE A 76 6.46 -30.57 5.33
C ILE A 76 7.28 -29.43 4.72
N LYS A 77 6.80 -28.20 4.89
CA LYS A 77 7.44 -27.00 4.37
C LYS A 77 7.09 -25.81 5.23
N GLU A 78 8.07 -24.99 5.54
CA GLU A 78 7.92 -23.68 6.15
C GLU A 78 8.32 -22.62 5.11
N PHE A 79 7.72 -21.44 5.18
CA PHE A 79 8.03 -20.34 4.27
C PHE A 79 8.57 -19.18 5.08
N ASP A 80 9.76 -18.70 4.75
CA ASP A 80 10.34 -17.55 5.44
C ASP A 80 9.81 -16.23 4.89
N ASN A 81 9.83 -15.20 5.73
CA ASN A 81 9.59 -13.84 5.28
C ASN A 81 10.74 -13.38 4.38
N GLN A 82 10.41 -12.71 3.28
CA GLN A 82 11.40 -12.21 2.32
C GLN A 82 11.24 -10.71 2.13
N VAL A 83 12.35 -9.98 2.10
CA VAL A 83 12.35 -8.56 1.72
C VAL A 83 12.12 -8.48 0.21
N TYR A 84 11.13 -7.69 -0.20
CA TYR A 84 10.90 -7.40 -1.62
C TYR A 84 11.72 -6.19 -2.07
N SER A 85 11.69 -5.09 -1.32
CA SER A 85 12.44 -3.87 -1.64
C SER A 85 12.58 -2.93 -0.45
N LYS A 86 13.68 -2.17 -0.37
CA LYS A 86 13.79 -0.97 0.45
C LYS A 86 13.38 0.25 -0.39
N VAL A 87 12.42 1.04 0.07
CA VAL A 87 11.83 2.14 -0.72
C VAL A 87 12.02 3.52 -0.10
N LEU A 88 12.20 3.58 1.21
CA LEU A 88 12.47 4.80 1.95
C LEU A 88 13.56 4.51 2.98
N ASP A 89 14.43 5.48 3.22
CA ASP A 89 15.33 5.46 4.36
C ASP A 89 14.55 5.77 5.64
N HIS A 90 15.04 5.25 6.77
CA HIS A 90 14.34 5.32 8.07
C HIS A 90 13.93 6.76 8.46
N ASP A 91 14.81 7.74 8.27
CA ASP A 91 14.53 9.13 8.68
C ASP A 91 13.47 9.80 7.82
N LEU A 92 13.40 9.44 6.53
CA LEU A 92 12.38 9.93 5.61
C LEU A 92 11.04 9.25 5.88
N ASP A 93 11.06 7.95 6.16
CA ASP A 93 9.87 7.17 6.50
C ASP A 93 9.26 7.63 7.84
N SER A 94 10.09 7.91 8.85
CA SER A 94 9.64 8.45 10.13
C SER A 94 8.89 9.78 9.98
N GLN A 95 9.39 10.67 9.10
CA GLN A 95 8.70 11.92 8.77
C GLN A 95 7.37 11.68 8.06
N LEU A 96 7.32 10.71 7.14
CA LEU A 96 6.10 10.32 6.45
C LEU A 96 5.05 9.77 7.42
N VAL A 97 5.44 8.87 8.33
CA VAL A 97 4.57 8.32 9.37
C VAL A 97 4.02 9.44 10.25
N GLN A 98 4.86 10.38 10.68
CA GLN A 98 4.38 11.52 11.48
C GLN A 98 3.34 12.35 10.73
N MET A 99 3.57 12.67 9.45
CA MET A 99 2.57 13.38 8.64
C MET A 99 1.25 12.60 8.50
N MET A 100 1.31 11.28 8.44
CA MET A 100 0.11 10.43 8.39
C MET A 100 -0.62 10.34 9.74
N VAL A 101 0.10 10.41 10.86
CA VAL A 101 -0.49 10.55 12.20
C VAL A 101 -1.19 11.90 12.30
N ASP A 102 -0.53 12.96 11.88
CA ASP A 102 -1.07 14.32 11.91
C ASP A 102 -2.37 14.44 11.09
N ASP A 103 -2.49 13.76 9.94
CA ASP A 103 -3.74 13.74 9.12
C ASP A 103 -4.91 13.09 9.88
N VAL A 104 -4.64 12.09 10.72
CA VAL A 104 -5.66 11.40 11.53
C VAL A 104 -5.99 12.18 12.81
N GLU A 105 -5.00 12.81 13.44
CA GLU A 105 -5.21 13.58 14.68
C GLU A 105 -5.77 14.98 14.41
N ALA A 106 -5.61 15.51 13.19
CA ALA A 106 -6.14 16.80 12.79
C ALA A 106 -7.66 16.84 12.98
N SER A 107 -8.12 17.70 13.89
CA SER A 107 -9.55 17.92 14.12
C SER A 107 -10.24 18.41 12.85
N GLY A 108 -11.20 17.65 12.35
CA GLY A 108 -11.88 17.94 11.08
C GLY A 108 -11.05 17.61 9.82
N GLY A 109 -9.90 16.96 9.98
CA GLY A 109 -9.09 16.43 8.87
C GLY A 109 -9.81 15.31 8.13
N ALA A 110 -9.41 15.06 6.89
CA ALA A 110 -10.07 14.06 6.03
C ALA A 110 -9.96 12.64 6.61
N ALA A 111 -8.85 12.33 7.29
CA ALA A 111 -8.63 11.03 7.92
C ALA A 111 -9.06 10.97 9.40
N SER A 112 -9.64 12.04 9.95
CA SER A 112 -9.95 12.14 11.39
C SER A 112 -10.89 11.05 11.92
N ASN A 113 -11.75 10.51 11.06
CA ASN A 113 -12.63 9.39 11.39
C ASN A 113 -11.90 8.05 11.63
N ALA A 114 -10.62 7.95 11.29
CA ALA A 114 -9.79 6.77 11.56
C ALA A 114 -9.18 6.78 12.98
N ALA A 115 -9.32 7.86 13.74
CA ALA A 115 -8.75 7.97 15.08
C ALA A 115 -9.36 6.95 16.06
N ILE A 116 -8.49 6.33 16.88
CA ILE A 116 -8.89 5.37 17.91
C ILE A 116 -8.44 5.90 19.28
N PRO A 117 -9.34 6.10 20.26
CA PRO A 117 -8.96 6.59 21.58
C PRO A 117 -7.88 5.74 22.24
N GLY A 118 -6.78 6.38 22.65
CA GLY A 118 -5.66 5.72 23.33
C GLY A 118 -4.68 4.98 22.40
N VAL A 119 -4.85 5.07 21.08
CA VAL A 119 -3.96 4.46 20.09
C VAL A 119 -3.55 5.52 19.07
N GLN A 120 -2.25 5.66 18.83
CA GLN A 120 -1.76 6.49 17.74
C GLN A 120 -1.98 5.75 16.41
N VAL A 121 -2.68 6.39 15.48
CA VAL A 121 -3.04 5.82 14.18
C VAL A 121 -2.46 6.70 13.08
N ALA A 122 -1.66 6.11 12.20
CA ALA A 122 -1.21 6.74 10.97
C ALA A 122 -2.15 6.34 9.82
N GLY A 123 -2.62 7.30 9.04
CA GLY A 123 -3.56 7.01 7.96
C GLY A 123 -3.51 8.02 6.83
N LYS A 124 -4.13 7.64 5.71
CA LYS A 124 -4.43 8.54 4.59
C LYS A 124 -5.70 8.09 3.91
N THR A 125 -6.59 9.04 3.62
CA THR A 125 -7.79 8.77 2.81
C THR A 125 -7.49 8.80 1.32
N GLY A 126 -8.24 7.99 0.56
CA GLY A 126 -8.34 8.02 -0.89
C GLY A 126 -9.76 8.40 -1.32
N THR A 127 -9.87 9.14 -2.42
CA THR A 127 -11.16 9.32 -3.11
C THR A 127 -10.86 9.48 -4.60
N ALA A 128 -11.33 8.54 -5.41
CA ALA A 128 -11.09 8.50 -6.85
C ALA A 128 -12.40 8.64 -7.61
N GLN A 129 -12.41 9.55 -8.59
CA GLN A 129 -13.48 9.69 -9.57
C GLN A 129 -13.38 8.58 -10.62
N ASN A 130 -14.50 7.91 -10.89
CA ASN A 130 -14.59 6.81 -11.86
C ASN A 130 -15.25 7.23 -13.21
N GLY A 131 -15.73 8.47 -13.32
CA GLY A 131 -16.45 9.02 -14.46
C GLY A 131 -17.29 10.24 -14.01
N GLU A 132 -18.01 10.89 -14.91
CA GLU A 132 -18.89 12.02 -14.55
C GLU A 132 -20.08 11.56 -13.69
N ASP A 133 -20.70 10.42 -14.05
CA ASP A 133 -21.92 9.91 -13.40
C ASP A 133 -21.68 8.61 -12.59
N GLN A 134 -20.43 8.29 -12.27
CA GLN A 134 -20.10 7.08 -11.51
C GLN A 134 -19.81 7.38 -10.03
N PRO A 135 -20.20 6.49 -9.10
CA PRO A 135 -19.87 6.67 -7.69
C PRO A 135 -18.35 6.74 -7.52
N TYR A 136 -17.89 7.52 -6.54
CA TYR A 136 -16.48 7.57 -6.18
C TYR A 136 -16.02 6.25 -5.56
N THR A 137 -14.75 5.90 -5.77
CA THR A 137 -14.08 4.85 -4.99
C THR A 137 -13.38 5.50 -3.80
N LEU A 138 -13.56 4.95 -2.60
CA LEU A 138 -12.86 5.34 -1.37
C LEU A 138 -11.71 4.37 -1.08
#